data_AF-A0A5C4XYZ1-F1
#
_entry.id   AF-A0A5C4XYZ1-F1
#
_cell.length_a   1.000
_cell.length_b   1.000
_cell.length_c   1.000
_cell.angle_alpha   90.00
_cell.angle_beta   90.00
_cell.angle_gamma   90.00
#
_symmetry.space_group_name_H-M   'P 1'
#
loop_
_entity.id
_entity.type
_entity.pdbx_description
1 polymer ?
#
loop_
_entity_poly.entity_id
_entity_poly.type
_entity_poly.pdbx_seq_one_letter_code
_entity_poly.pdbx_strand_id
1 'polypeptide(L)'
;MSTLVLRRPALRTWAFDVPAPAAPAVSLERDGEDGVLTAEAPGLDPARDLSVQVTGDRLVVAGARRQVLGGVRREARFSRTVRLPEGVTADAVSARYDAGVLRVRVAGMFPAPVQPETVTVAIASDVAPVEQPEQPEQPAA
;
A
#
# COMPACT_ATOMS: atom_id res chain seq x y z
N MET A 1 -20.98 45.16 62.49
CA MET A 1 -19.77 44.39 62.13
C MET A 1 -20.23 43.07 61.53
N SER A 2 -20.16 42.88 60.21
CA SER A 2 -20.23 41.53 59.62
C SER A 2 -19.62 41.59 58.22
N THR A 3 -18.42 41.05 58.11
CA THR A 3 -17.61 41.09 56.89
C THR A 3 -18.09 39.99 55.96
N LEU A 4 -18.78 40.37 54.88
CA LEU A 4 -19.23 39.46 53.84
C LEU A 4 -18.06 39.11 52.92
N VAL A 5 -17.43 37.95 53.13
CA VAL A 5 -16.42 37.41 52.21
C VAL A 5 -17.10 36.48 51.21
N LEU A 6 -17.51 37.02 50.06
CA LEU A 6 -17.88 36.18 48.91
C LEU A 6 -16.61 35.56 48.32
N ARG A 7 -16.37 34.28 48.60
CA ARG A 7 -15.42 33.47 47.83
C ARG A 7 -15.99 33.19 46.45
N ARG A 8 -15.43 33.86 45.44
CA ARG A 8 -15.66 33.56 44.03
C ARG A 8 -15.14 32.16 43.69
N PRO A 9 -15.93 31.26 43.08
CA PRO A 9 -15.38 30.01 42.56
C PRO A 9 -14.60 30.32 41.27
N ALA A 10 -13.35 29.87 41.23
CA ALA A 10 -12.59 29.85 39.98
C ALA A 10 -13.27 28.88 39.03
N LEU A 11 -13.73 29.39 37.88
CA LEU A 11 -14.22 28.57 36.78
C LEU A 11 -13.06 27.69 36.31
N ARG A 12 -13.12 26.42 36.71
CA ARG A 12 -12.22 25.35 36.29
C ARG A 12 -12.52 25.13 34.81
N THR A 13 -11.74 25.76 33.94
CA THR A 13 -11.82 25.56 32.50
C THR A 13 -11.68 24.07 32.24
N TRP A 14 -12.72 23.48 31.70
CA TRP A 14 -12.65 22.20 31.04
C TRP A 14 -11.60 22.33 29.94
N ALA A 15 -10.44 21.71 30.13
CA ALA A 15 -9.62 21.35 28.99
C ALA A 15 -10.38 20.18 28.35
N PHE A 16 -11.19 20.46 27.32
CA PHE A 16 -11.53 19.39 26.39
C PHE A 16 -10.21 19.13 25.69
N ASP A 17 -9.56 18.04 26.11
CA ASP A 17 -8.58 17.38 25.28
C ASP A 17 -9.30 17.04 23.97
N VAL A 18 -9.20 17.93 22.99
CA VAL A 18 -9.65 17.64 21.64
C VAL A 18 -8.49 16.87 21.03
N PRO A 19 -8.57 15.53 20.94
CA PRO A 19 -7.49 14.75 20.40
C PRO A 19 -7.11 15.32 19.03
N ALA A 20 -5.81 15.37 18.74
CA ALA A 20 -5.35 15.68 17.40
C ALA A 20 -6.13 14.78 16.41
N PRO A 21 -6.54 15.30 15.24
CA PRO A 21 -7.25 14.48 14.26
C PRO A 21 -6.36 13.27 13.93
N ALA A 22 -6.74 12.10 14.43
CA ALA A 22 -6.02 10.87 14.18
C ALA A 22 -6.00 10.65 12.67
N ALA A 23 -4.83 10.28 12.14
CA ALA A 23 -4.78 9.76 10.78
C ALA A 23 -5.78 8.59 10.71
N PRO A 24 -6.58 8.49 9.64
CA PRO A 24 -7.57 7.45 9.48
C PRO A 24 -6.91 6.07 9.62
N ALA A 25 -7.62 5.15 10.26
CA ALA A 25 -7.20 3.76 10.25
C ALA A 25 -7.22 3.27 8.79
N VAL A 26 -6.08 2.81 8.29
CA VAL A 26 -6.00 2.19 6.97
C VAL A 26 -5.59 0.73 7.13
N SER A 27 -6.31 -0.19 6.51
CA SER A 27 -5.99 -1.61 6.46
C SER A 27 -5.94 -2.09 5.01
N LEU A 28 -5.23 -3.20 4.78
CA LEU A 28 -5.21 -3.92 3.50
C LEU A 28 -5.41 -5.39 3.84
N GLU A 29 -6.46 -5.96 3.27
CA GLU A 29 -6.86 -7.34 3.50
C GLU A 29 -6.88 -8.10 2.17
N ARG A 30 -6.67 -9.42 2.24
CA ARG A 30 -6.75 -10.32 1.10
C ARG A 30 -8.17 -10.89 1.02
N ASP A 31 -8.77 -10.82 -0.17
CA ASP A 31 -10.06 -11.43 -0.49
C ASP A 31 -9.88 -12.30 -1.75
N GLY A 32 -9.56 -13.58 -1.55
CA GLY A 32 -9.16 -14.47 -2.64
C GLY A 32 -7.85 -14.02 -3.29
N GLU A 33 -7.90 -13.73 -4.60
CA GLU A 33 -6.77 -13.13 -5.34
C GLU A 33 -6.78 -11.60 -5.30
N ASP A 34 -7.83 -10.99 -4.75
CA ASP A 34 -8.00 -9.54 -4.70
C ASP A 34 -7.45 -8.96 -3.40
N GLY A 35 -7.07 -7.69 -3.45
CA GLY A 35 -6.75 -6.91 -2.27
C GLY A 35 -7.81 -5.86 -2.01
N VAL A 36 -8.23 -5.73 -0.75
CA VAL A 36 -9.20 -4.75 -0.30
C VAL A 36 -8.52 -3.80 0.67
N LEU A 37 -8.28 -2.57 0.23
CA LEU A 37 -7.78 -1.49 1.07
C LEU A 37 -8.95 -0.70 1.64
N THR A 38 -9.00 -0.57 2.95
CA THR A 38 -10.03 0.18 3.67
C THR A 38 -9.40 1.36 4.37
N ALA A 39 -9.95 2.56 4.20
CA ALA A 39 -9.56 3.77 4.92
C ALA A 39 -10.79 4.41 5.60
N GLU A 40 -10.74 4.51 6.92
CA GLU A 40 -11.81 5.10 7.74
C GLU A 40 -11.68 6.61 7.80
N ALA A 41 -12.40 7.33 6.94
CA ALA A 41 -12.27 8.78 6.82
C ALA A 41 -13.65 9.46 6.83
N PRO A 42 -14.34 9.53 8.00
CA PRO A 42 -15.69 10.06 8.08
C PRO A 42 -15.73 11.58 7.85
N GLY A 43 -16.73 12.01 7.07
CA GLY A 43 -17.00 13.42 6.79
C GLY A 43 -16.06 14.05 5.77
N LEU A 44 -15.39 13.25 4.93
CA LEU A 44 -14.67 13.73 3.76
C LEU A 44 -15.59 13.81 2.55
N ASP A 45 -15.39 14.82 1.71
CA ASP A 45 -15.99 14.89 0.39
C ASP A 45 -15.17 14.01 -0.58
N PRO A 46 -15.74 12.94 -1.16
CA PRO A 46 -15.01 12.04 -2.05
C PRO A 46 -14.42 12.71 -3.28
N ALA A 47 -15.05 13.78 -3.79
CA ALA A 47 -14.60 14.46 -4.99
C ALA A 47 -13.48 15.47 -4.73
N ARG A 48 -13.34 15.93 -3.48
CA ARG A 48 -12.40 17.03 -3.13
C ARG A 48 -11.30 16.61 -2.17
N ASP A 49 -11.61 15.69 -1.28
CA ASP A 49 -10.76 15.35 -0.14
C ASP A 49 -10.18 13.94 -0.24
N LEU A 50 -10.57 13.13 -1.23
CA LEU A 50 -10.06 11.78 -1.48
C LEU A 50 -9.44 11.66 -2.88
N SER A 51 -8.39 10.85 -2.98
CA SER A 51 -7.72 10.53 -4.24
C SER A 51 -7.27 9.07 -4.25
N VAL A 52 -7.51 8.39 -5.36
CA VAL A 52 -7.05 7.02 -5.65
C VAL A 52 -6.37 7.06 -7.00
N GLN A 53 -5.06 6.82 -7.03
CA GLN A 53 -4.24 6.97 -8.23
C GLN A 53 -3.37 5.74 -8.43
N VAL A 54 -3.27 5.29 -9.68
CA VAL A 54 -2.29 4.30 -10.10
C VAL A 54 -1.18 5.02 -10.85
N THR A 55 0.07 4.78 -10.47
CA THR A 55 1.26 5.37 -11.12
C THR A 55 2.35 4.31 -11.19
N GLY A 56 2.65 3.84 -12.39
CA GLY A 56 3.56 2.70 -12.58
C GLY A 56 3.03 1.45 -11.88
N ASP A 57 3.86 0.85 -11.03
CA ASP A 57 3.56 -0.32 -10.21
C ASP A 57 2.93 0.03 -8.85
N ARG A 58 2.35 1.22 -8.68
CA ARG A 58 1.89 1.71 -7.37
C ARG A 58 0.46 2.21 -7.40
N LEU A 59 -0.31 1.76 -6.42
CA LEU A 59 -1.58 2.36 -6.02
C LEU A 59 -1.34 3.31 -4.85
N VAL A 60 -1.76 4.56 -5.00
CA VAL A 60 -1.71 5.60 -3.97
C VAL A 60 -3.14 5.96 -3.58
N VAL A 61 -3.46 5.80 -2.31
CA VAL A 61 -4.74 6.21 -1.71
C VAL A 61 -4.43 7.33 -0.73
N ALA A 62 -4.97 8.51 -0.98
CA ALA A 62 -4.70 9.69 -0.19
C ALA A 62 -5.98 10.45 0.16
N GLY A 63 -5.91 11.23 1.23
CA GLY A 63 -6.95 12.20 1.53
C GLY A 63 -6.56 13.22 2.58
N ALA A 64 -7.37 14.28 2.67
CA ALA A 64 -7.10 15.43 3.54
C ALA A 64 -8.38 15.91 4.24
N ARG A 65 -8.36 15.96 5.57
CA ARG A 65 -9.42 16.54 6.38
C ARG A 65 -9.01 17.90 6.91
N ARG A 66 -9.85 18.91 6.70
CA ARG A 66 -9.66 20.25 7.28
C ARG A 66 -10.69 20.47 8.38
N GLN A 67 -10.25 20.88 9.57
CA GLN A 67 -11.10 21.25 10.69
C GLN A 67 -10.72 22.63 11.21
N VAL A 68 -11.71 23.38 11.68
CA VAL A 68 -11.50 24.66 12.39
C VAL A 68 -12.08 24.48 13.79
N LEU A 69 -11.22 24.60 14.81
CA LEU A 69 -11.59 24.49 16.22
C LEU A 69 -11.09 25.73 16.95
N GLY A 70 -12.01 26.52 17.54
CA GLY A 70 -11.66 27.71 18.31
C GLY A 70 -10.83 28.75 17.53
N GLY A 71 -11.04 28.87 16.21
CA GLY A 71 -10.27 29.77 15.34
C GLY A 71 -8.94 29.19 14.83
N VAL A 72 -8.53 28.01 15.30
CA VAL A 72 -7.34 27.32 14.81
C VAL A 72 -7.72 26.36 13.68
N ARG A 73 -7.13 26.57 12.50
CA ARG A 73 -7.26 25.65 11.36
C ARG A 73 -6.28 24.50 11.52
N ARG A 74 -6.78 23.26 11.57
CA ARG A 74 -6.00 22.03 11.54
C ARG A 74 -6.29 21.27 10.24
N GLU A 75 -5.24 20.71 9.66
CA GLU A 75 -5.35 19.84 8.49
C GLU A 75 -4.70 18.50 8.84
N ALA A 76 -5.44 17.41 8.70
CA ALA A 76 -4.94 16.05 8.81
C ALA A 76 -4.89 15.45 7.41
N ARG A 77 -3.75 14.87 7.03
CA ARG A 77 -3.58 14.18 5.76
C ARG A 77 -3.23 12.74 6.00
N PHE A 78 -3.63 11.89 5.07
CA PHE A 78 -3.20 10.51 5.00
C PHE A 78 -2.83 10.15 3.58
N SER A 79 -1.89 9.22 3.47
CA SER A 79 -1.49 8.61 2.21
C SER A 79 -1.04 7.20 2.50
N ARG A 80 -1.55 6.24 1.75
CA ARG A 80 -1.05 4.87 1.74
C ARG A 80 -0.70 4.49 0.33
N THR A 81 0.50 3.96 0.18
CA THR A 81 1.01 3.45 -1.09
C THR A 81 1.13 1.95 -0.99
N VAL A 82 0.65 1.26 -2.02
CA VAL A 82 0.77 -0.19 -2.14
C VAL A 82 1.36 -0.53 -3.48
N ARG A 83 2.24 -1.54 -3.52
CA ARG A 83 2.77 -2.05 -4.79
C ARG A 83 1.75 -2.98 -5.44
N LEU A 84 1.61 -2.82 -6.74
CA LEU A 84 0.80 -3.64 -7.61
C LEU A 84 1.68 -4.74 -8.21
N PRO A 85 1.16 -5.97 -8.34
CA PRO A 85 1.80 -7.00 -9.14
C PRO A 85 1.96 -6.58 -10.61
N GLU A 86 2.82 -7.27 -11.32
CA GLU A 86 2.96 -7.08 -12.76
C GLU A 86 1.63 -7.38 -13.49
N GLY A 87 1.31 -6.56 -14.48
CA GLY A 87 0.06 -6.67 -15.25
C GLY A 87 -1.19 -6.09 -14.57
N VAL A 88 -1.14 -5.69 -13.30
CA VAL A 88 -2.26 -5.03 -12.62
C VAL A 88 -2.24 -3.52 -12.93
N THR A 89 -3.27 -3.05 -13.64
CA THR A 89 -3.42 -1.65 -14.06
C THR A 89 -4.56 -0.94 -13.32
N ALA A 90 -4.81 0.33 -13.66
CA ALA A 90 -5.94 1.10 -13.14
C ALA A 90 -7.30 0.44 -13.42
N ASP A 91 -7.43 -0.32 -14.50
CA ASP A 91 -8.68 -1.01 -14.87
C ASP A 91 -9.06 -2.12 -13.88
N ALA A 92 -8.08 -2.65 -13.14
CA ALA A 92 -8.30 -3.63 -12.08
C ALA A 92 -8.70 -2.99 -10.73
N VAL A 93 -8.73 -1.65 -10.64
CA VAL A 93 -9.01 -0.92 -9.41
C VAL A 93 -10.44 -0.38 -9.42
N SER A 94 -11.19 -0.71 -8.36
CA SER A 94 -12.50 -0.11 -8.10
C SER A 94 -12.52 0.54 -6.72
N ALA A 95 -13.18 1.68 -6.60
CA ALA A 95 -13.26 2.42 -5.35
C ALA A 95 -14.72 2.79 -5.04
N ARG A 96 -15.12 2.63 -3.77
CA ARG A 96 -16.42 3.07 -3.26
C ARG A 96 -16.22 3.75 -1.92
N TYR A 97 -16.84 4.91 -1.76
CA TYR A 97 -16.95 5.59 -0.49
C TYR A 97 -18.38 5.52 0.00
N ASP A 98 -18.58 5.01 1.21
CA ASP A 98 -19.90 4.83 1.82
C ASP A 98 -19.77 4.89 3.34
N ALA A 99 -20.74 5.53 4.01
CA ALA A 99 -20.79 5.65 5.47
C ALA A 99 -19.47 6.10 6.15
N GLY A 100 -18.68 6.95 5.49
CA GLY A 100 -17.40 7.43 6.03
C GLY A 100 -16.20 6.54 5.75
N VAL A 101 -16.36 5.46 4.97
CA VAL A 101 -15.32 4.47 4.71
C VAL A 101 -15.02 4.41 3.22
N LEU A 102 -13.76 4.62 2.85
CA LEU A 102 -13.26 4.37 1.50
C LEU A 102 -12.81 2.91 1.40
N ARG A 103 -13.42 2.15 0.49
CA ARG A 103 -12.99 0.81 0.11
C ARG A 103 -12.44 0.83 -1.31
N VAL A 104 -11.20 0.40 -1.47
CA VAL A 104 -10.52 0.25 -2.76
C VAL A 104 -10.23 -1.22 -2.97
N ARG A 105 -10.85 -1.83 -3.97
CA ARG A 105 -10.60 -3.22 -4.37
C ARG A 105 -9.66 -3.24 -5.57
N VAL A 106 -8.65 -4.09 -5.51
CA VAL A 106 -7.66 -4.31 -6.56
C VAL A 106 -7.74 -5.77 -6.97
N ALA A 107 -8.19 -6.02 -8.20
CA ALA A 107 -8.27 -7.37 -8.74
C ALA A 107 -6.88 -7.95 -9.02
N GLY A 108 -6.66 -9.23 -8.71
CA GLY A 108 -5.39 -9.91 -9.00
C GLY A 108 -4.18 -9.40 -8.21
N MET A 109 -4.43 -8.74 -7.07
CA MET A 109 -3.37 -8.20 -6.20
C MET A 109 -2.51 -9.28 -5.53
N PHE A 110 -3.08 -10.47 -5.33
CA PHE A 110 -2.43 -11.62 -4.72
C PHE A 110 -2.60 -12.85 -5.62
N PRO A 111 -1.89 -12.90 -6.76
CA PRO A 111 -2.04 -13.97 -7.75
C PRO A 111 -1.79 -15.34 -7.11
N ALA A 112 -2.48 -16.36 -7.62
CA ALA A 112 -2.25 -17.74 -7.22
C ALA A 112 -0.76 -18.12 -7.33
N PRO A 113 -0.23 -18.93 -6.40
CA PRO A 113 1.11 -19.50 -6.54
C PRO A 113 1.23 -20.26 -7.85
N VAL A 114 2.17 -19.86 -8.71
CA VAL A 114 2.54 -20.64 -9.89
C VAL A 114 3.39 -21.84 -9.45
N GLN A 115 3.03 -23.04 -9.91
CA GLN A 115 3.84 -24.22 -9.62
C GLN A 115 5.14 -24.19 -10.43
N PRO A 116 6.30 -24.47 -9.82
CA PRO A 116 7.58 -24.44 -10.54
C PRO A 116 7.61 -25.54 -11.60
N GLU A 117 7.98 -25.19 -12.84
CA GLU A 117 8.25 -26.15 -13.90
C GLU A 117 9.77 -26.44 -13.95
N THR A 118 10.15 -27.71 -13.77
CA THR A 118 11.56 -28.12 -13.80
C THR A 118 12.04 -28.20 -15.24
N VAL A 119 13.01 -27.36 -15.59
CA VAL A 119 13.70 -27.43 -16.89
C VAL A 119 14.94 -28.32 -16.76
N THR A 120 15.00 -29.40 -17.54
CA THR A 120 16.18 -30.26 -17.63
C THR A 120 17.24 -29.61 -18.49
N VAL A 121 18.46 -29.44 -17.95
CA VAL A 121 19.61 -28.94 -18.70
C VAL A 121 20.23 -30.08 -19.51
N ALA A 122 20.18 -29.97 -20.83
CA ALA A 122 20.90 -30.90 -21.73
C ALA A 122 22.37 -30.50 -21.84
N ILE A 123 23.26 -31.48 -21.75
CA ILE A 123 24.69 -31.29 -22.02
C ILE A 123 24.89 -31.35 -23.53
N ALA A 124 25.36 -30.25 -24.13
CA ALA A 124 25.72 -30.23 -25.54
C ALA A 124 27.05 -30.99 -25.74
N SER A 125 26.97 -32.17 -26.33
CA SER A 125 28.15 -32.91 -26.77
C SER A 125 28.48 -32.53 -28.21
N ASP A 126 29.10 -31.37 -28.40
CA ASP A 126 29.91 -31.11 -29.58
C ASP A 126 31.30 -30.66 -29.14
N VAL A 127 32.07 -31.64 -28.70
CA VAL A 127 33.53 -31.58 -28.73
C VAL A 127 33.92 -32.71 -29.65
N ALA A 128 34.13 -32.38 -30.93
CA ALA A 128 34.68 -33.31 -31.91
C ALA A 128 35.95 -33.97 -31.32
N PRO A 129 36.10 -35.30 -31.41
CA PRO A 129 37.32 -35.97 -31.00
C PRO A 129 38.50 -35.32 -31.73
N VAL A 130 39.48 -34.81 -30.98
CA VAL A 130 40.76 -34.38 -31.55
C VAL A 130 41.44 -35.65 -32.08
N GLU A 131 41.38 -35.84 -33.40
CA GLU A 131 42.05 -36.93 -34.10
C GLU A 131 43.56 -36.84 -33.80
N GLN A 132 44.08 -37.84 -33.08
CA GLN A 132 45.52 -37.97 -32.84
C GLN A 132 46.19 -38.29 -34.18
N PRO A 133 47.22 -37.54 -34.60
CA PRO A 133 47.97 -37.91 -35.80
C PRO A 133 48.69 -39.24 -35.55
N GLU A 134 48.36 -40.25 -36.35
CA GLU A 134 49.04 -41.54 -36.38
C GLU A 134 50.56 -41.33 -36.60
N GLN A 135 51.36 -41.87 -35.68
CA GLN A 135 52.82 -41.91 -35.84
C GLN A 135 53.18 -42.89 -36.96
N PRO A 136 53.96 -42.48 -37.98
CA PRO A 136 54.38 -43.41 -39.03
C PRO A 136 55.30 -44.47 -38.44
N GLU A 137 54.89 -45.72 -38.60
CA GLU A 137 55.62 -46.94 -38.27
C GLU A 137 56.98 -46.93 -39.01
N GLN A 138 58.08 -46.93 -38.24
CA GLN A 138 59.43 -47.01 -38.80
C GLN A 138 59.74 -48.46 -39.20
N PRO A 139 60.23 -48.72 -40.43
CA PRO A 139 60.56 -50.07 -40.84
C PRO A 139 61.80 -50.56 -40.09
N ALA A 140 61.68 -51.76 -39.51
CA ALA A 140 62.75 -52.47 -38.84
C ALA A 140 63.89 -52.80 -39.83
N ALA A 141 65.14 -52.59 -39.36
CA ALA A 141 66.37 -53.00 -40.02
C ALA A 141 66.89 -54.33 -39.43
#